data_AF-A0A1U9XCH5-F1
#
_entry.id   AF-A0A1U9XCH5-F1
#
_cell.length_a   1.000
_cell.length_b   1.000
_cell.length_c   1.000
_cell.angle_alpha   90.00
_cell.angle_beta   90.00
_cell.angle_gamma   90.00
#
_symmetry.space_group_name_H-M   'P 1'
#
loop_
_entity.id
_entity.type
_entity.pdbx_description
1 polymer ?
#
loop_
_entity_poly.entity_id
_entity_poly.type
_entity_poly.pdbx_seq_one_letter_code
_entity_poly.pdbx_strand_id
1 'polypeptide(L)'
;TGDVMGKYHPHGDSSIYEAMVRMAQWWSYRHMLVDGHGNFGSMDGDGAAAQRYTEARMSKIAMEMLRDINKNTVDFADNYDGSEREPLVLPSRFPNLLVNGATGIAVGMATNIPPHNLGETIDAVKLVMDNPDVITRDLMEVLPG
;
A
#
# COMPACT_ATOMS: atom_id res chain seq x y z
N THR A 1 -5.18 -7.75 -13.82
CA THR A 1 -6.37 -7.02 -13.33
C THR A 1 -7.63 -7.89 -13.42
N GLY A 2 -7.86 -8.61 -14.52
CA GLY A 2 -9.04 -9.50 -14.66
C GLY A 2 -9.28 -10.50 -13.53
N ASP A 3 -8.23 -11.16 -13.00
CA ASP A 3 -8.38 -12.09 -11.85
C ASP A 3 -8.81 -11.38 -10.57
N VAL A 4 -8.25 -10.19 -10.29
CA VAL A 4 -8.64 -9.34 -9.13
C VAL A 4 -10.09 -8.88 -9.28
N MET A 5 -10.48 -8.45 -10.48
CA MET A 5 -11.84 -8.01 -10.78
C MET A 5 -12.85 -9.15 -10.60
N GLY A 6 -12.55 -10.32 -11.15
CA GLY A 6 -13.45 -11.47 -11.10
C GLY A 6 -13.64 -12.02 -9.69
N LYS A 7 -12.59 -12.03 -8.87
CA LYS A 7 -12.62 -12.67 -7.55
C LYS A 7 -12.89 -11.74 -6.38
N TYR A 8 -12.34 -10.53 -6.38
CA TYR A 8 -12.28 -9.72 -5.15
C TYR A 8 -12.83 -8.29 -5.30
N HIS A 9 -12.70 -7.68 -6.49
CA HIS A 9 -13.03 -6.27 -6.67
C HIS A 9 -14.05 -6.08 -7.80
N PRO A 10 -15.36 -6.13 -7.52
CA PRO A 10 -16.44 -6.12 -8.52
C PRO A 10 -16.71 -4.70 -9.09
N HIS A 11 -15.65 -4.03 -9.52
CA HIS A 11 -15.66 -2.69 -10.10
C HIS A 11 -14.88 -2.66 -11.42
N GLY A 12 -14.92 -1.52 -12.11
CA GLY A 12 -14.32 -1.39 -13.44
C GLY A 12 -12.82 -1.71 -13.47
N ASP A 13 -12.37 -2.42 -14.50
CA ASP A 13 -10.97 -2.80 -14.71
C ASP A 13 -10.01 -1.59 -14.69
N SER A 14 -10.48 -0.42 -15.13
CA SER A 14 -9.70 0.82 -15.11
C SER A 14 -9.29 1.23 -13.70
N SER A 15 -10.15 1.13 -12.69
CA SER A 15 -9.80 1.54 -11.33
C SER A 15 -8.74 0.62 -10.72
N ILE A 16 -8.79 -0.68 -11.04
CA ILE A 16 -7.80 -1.67 -10.60
C ILE A 16 -6.46 -1.41 -11.30
N TYR A 17 -6.48 -1.21 -12.61
CA TYR A 17 -5.27 -0.96 -13.39
C TYR A 17 -4.58 0.34 -12.97
N GLU A 18 -5.34 1.43 -12.84
CA GLU A 18 -4.80 2.74 -12.43
C GLU A 18 -4.23 2.69 -11.00
N ALA A 19 -4.90 2.00 -10.07
CA ALA A 19 -4.37 1.81 -8.72
C ALA A 19 -3.03 1.04 -8.74
N MET A 20 -2.94 -0.03 -9.53
CA MET A 20 -1.69 -0.79 -9.71
C MET A 20 -0.59 0.06 -10.35
N VAL A 21 -0.92 0.85 -11.36
CA VAL A 21 0.02 1.77 -12.02
C VAL A 21 0.59 2.76 -11.02
N ARG A 22 -0.24 3.40 -10.19
CA ARG A 22 0.24 4.35 -9.17
C ARG A 22 1.18 3.70 -8.17
N MET A 23 0.93 2.46 -7.77
CA MET A 23 1.82 1.69 -6.88
C MET A 23 3.18 1.32 -7.51
N ALA A 24 3.32 1.43 -8.83
CA ALA A 24 4.54 1.18 -9.59
C ALA A 24 5.32 2.46 -9.95
N GLN A 25 4.81 3.64 -9.56
CA GLN A 25 5.43 4.94 -9.88
C GLN A 25 6.21 5.46 -8.66
N TRP A 26 7.53 5.59 -8.80
CA TRP A 26 8.42 6.01 -7.70
C TRP A 26 8.18 7.44 -7.20
N TRP A 27 7.59 8.31 -8.03
CA TRP A 27 7.18 9.66 -7.63
C TRP A 27 5.81 9.70 -6.95
N SER A 28 5.03 8.62 -7.01
CA SER A 28 3.73 8.50 -6.35
C SER A 28 3.80 7.71 -5.04
N TYR A 29 4.62 6.66 -4.97
CA TYR A 29 4.82 5.84 -3.77
C TYR A 29 6.27 5.95 -3.30
N ARG A 30 6.47 6.34 -2.04
CA ARG A 30 7.81 6.46 -1.44
C ARG A 30 8.56 5.14 -1.47
N HIS A 31 7.85 4.04 -1.20
CA HIS A 31 8.29 2.67 -1.36
C HIS A 31 7.29 1.92 -2.24
N MET A 32 7.59 1.81 -3.53
CA MET A 32 6.75 1.13 -4.53
C MET A 32 6.41 -0.31 -4.10
N LEU A 33 5.14 -0.67 -4.23
CA LEU A 33 4.64 -2.03 -3.93
C LEU A 33 4.59 -2.92 -5.18
N VAL A 34 4.65 -2.30 -6.35
CA VAL A 34 4.63 -2.98 -7.65
C VAL A 34 5.93 -2.69 -8.38
N ASP A 35 6.53 -3.74 -8.95
CA ASP A 35 7.65 -3.67 -9.89
C ASP A 35 7.06 -3.88 -11.30
N GLY A 36 6.98 -2.79 -12.07
CA GLY A 36 6.35 -2.75 -13.39
C GLY A 36 7.39 -2.81 -14.52
N HIS A 37 7.02 -3.43 -15.64
CA HIS A 37 7.79 -3.45 -16.88
C HIS A 37 6.94 -2.93 -18.05
N GLY A 38 7.50 -2.01 -18.84
CA GLY A 38 6.78 -1.26 -19.88
C GLY A 38 6.61 0.21 -19.51
N ASN A 39 5.71 0.93 -20.22
CA ASN A 39 5.44 2.34 -19.95
C ASN A 39 4.38 2.50 -18.84
N PHE A 40 4.81 2.96 -17.66
CA PHE A 40 3.97 3.25 -16.49
C PHE A 40 3.70 4.75 -16.28
N GLY A 41 3.90 5.57 -17.31
CA GLY A 41 3.66 7.02 -17.26
C GLY A 41 4.90 7.83 -16.87
N SER A 42 4.70 9.13 -16.67
CA SER A 42 5.76 10.10 -16.35
C SER A 42 5.31 11.12 -15.30
N MET A 43 6.27 11.86 -14.73
CA MET A 43 5.96 13.02 -13.86
C MET A 43 5.33 14.19 -14.61
N ASP A 44 5.48 14.22 -15.95
CA ASP A 44 4.91 15.27 -16.81
C ASP A 44 3.40 15.10 -17.03
N GLY A 45 2.82 14.02 -16.49
CA GLY A 45 1.38 13.73 -16.55
C GLY A 45 0.99 12.72 -17.62
N ASP A 46 1.96 12.11 -18.32
CA ASP A 46 1.66 11.04 -19.26
C ASP A 46 1.12 9.81 -18.52
N GLY A 47 0.01 9.28 -19.02
CA GLY A 47 -0.57 8.04 -18.52
C GLY A 47 0.27 6.81 -18.89
N ALA A 48 0.02 5.70 -18.18
CA ALA A 48 0.58 4.41 -18.55
C ALA A 48 0.07 3.92 -19.90
N ALA A 49 0.84 3.05 -20.55
CA ALA A 49 0.35 2.32 -21.71
C ALA A 49 -0.84 1.43 -21.34
N ALA A 50 -1.59 0.96 -22.34
CA ALA A 50 -2.68 0.02 -22.10
C ALA A 50 -2.17 -1.27 -21.46
N GLN A 51 -2.97 -1.87 -20.57
CA GLN A 51 -2.63 -3.05 -19.77
C GLN A 51 -2.05 -4.26 -20.53
N ARG A 52 -2.35 -4.38 -21.82
CA ARG A 52 -1.81 -5.44 -22.71
C ARG A 52 -0.33 -5.25 -23.09
N TYR A 53 0.26 -4.09 -22.77
CA TYR A 53 1.65 -3.74 -23.07
C TYR A 53 2.51 -3.59 -21.81
N THR A 54 1.93 -3.80 -20.63
CA THR A 54 2.61 -3.65 -19.35
C THR A 54 2.59 -4.98 -18.61
N GLU A 55 3.68 -5.30 -17.95
CA GLU A 55 3.77 -6.43 -17.03
C GLU A 55 4.04 -5.89 -15.63
N ALA A 56 3.63 -6.64 -14.60
CA ALA A 56 3.80 -6.23 -13.22
C ALA A 56 4.02 -7.45 -12.33
N ARG A 57 4.83 -7.26 -11.29
CA ARG A 57 5.00 -8.21 -10.19
C ARG A 57 5.12 -7.45 -8.88
N MET A 58 5.10 -8.17 -7.76
CA MET A 58 5.36 -7.56 -6.44
C MET A 58 6.79 -7.04 -6.36
N SER A 59 6.95 -5.84 -5.78
CA SER A 59 8.27 -5.37 -5.38
C SER A 59 8.80 -6.20 -4.20
N LYS A 60 10.10 -6.13 -3.93
CA LYS A 60 10.70 -6.85 -2.80
C LYS A 60 10.08 -6.47 -1.45
N ILE A 61 9.76 -5.19 -1.24
CA ILE A 61 9.16 -4.72 0.02
C ILE A 61 7.67 -5.08 0.12
N ALA A 62 6.95 -5.24 -1.00
CA ALA A 62 5.57 -5.73 -0.96
C ALA A 62 5.47 -7.16 -0.41
N MET A 63 6.52 -7.98 -0.52
CA MET A 63 6.57 -9.28 0.15
C MET A 63 6.47 -9.17 1.67
N GLU A 64 6.92 -8.06 2.27
CA GLU A 64 6.75 -7.79 3.70
C GLU A 64 5.30 -7.47 4.09
N MET A 65 4.48 -7.00 3.14
CA MET A 65 3.05 -6.84 3.39
C MET A 65 2.34 -8.18 3.53
N LEU A 66 2.80 -9.21 2.80
CA LEU A 66 2.16 -10.54 2.73
C LEU A 66 2.86 -11.61 3.56
N ARG A 67 4.02 -11.29 4.16
CA ARG A 67 4.82 -12.26 4.89
C ARG A 67 3.99 -12.92 6.00
N ASP A 68 3.96 -14.26 5.99
CA ASP A 68 3.21 -15.13 6.91
C ASP A 68 1.68 -15.13 6.77
N ILE A 69 1.13 -14.60 5.67
CA ILE A 69 -0.34 -14.56 5.47
C ILE A 69 -0.99 -15.96 5.53
N ASN A 70 -0.30 -17.00 5.07
CA ASN A 70 -0.79 -18.40 5.08
C ASN A 70 -0.61 -19.12 6.42
N LYS A 71 -0.24 -18.40 7.50
CA LYS A 71 -0.04 -18.96 8.84
C LYS A 71 -1.14 -18.57 9.81
N ASN A 72 -2.35 -18.29 9.30
CA ASN A 72 -3.49 -17.85 10.11
C ASN A 72 -3.16 -16.62 10.98
N THR A 73 -2.44 -15.66 10.40
CA THR A 73 -2.00 -14.43 11.09
C THR A 73 -2.99 -13.28 10.96
N VAL A 74 -3.95 -13.41 10.04
CA VAL A 74 -5.03 -12.44 9.78
C VAL A 74 -6.31 -13.19 9.50
N ASP A 75 -7.44 -12.56 9.82
CA ASP A 75 -8.75 -13.10 9.50
C ASP A 75 -9.06 -12.95 8.01
N PHE A 76 -9.82 -13.91 7.48
CA PHE A 76 -10.33 -13.91 6.12
C PHE A 76 -11.85 -13.87 6.15
N ALA A 77 -12.45 -13.16 5.20
CA ALA A 77 -13.88 -13.17 4.95
C ALA A 77 -14.17 -13.76 3.57
N ASP A 78 -15.42 -14.14 3.35
CA ASP A 78 -15.89 -14.48 2.01
C ASP A 78 -15.91 -13.22 1.14
N ASN A 79 -15.60 -13.38 -0.15
CA ASN A 79 -15.66 -12.29 -1.13
C ASN A 79 -17.13 -11.87 -1.44
N TYR A 80 -17.30 -10.95 -2.39
CA TYR A 80 -18.60 -10.35 -2.72
C TYR A 80 -19.71 -11.32 -3.15
N ASP A 81 -19.38 -12.51 -3.67
CA ASP A 81 -20.35 -13.53 -4.10
C ASP A 81 -20.27 -14.84 -3.29
N GLY A 82 -19.40 -14.92 -2.30
CA GLY A 82 -19.22 -16.08 -1.42
C GLY A 82 -18.44 -17.25 -2.03
N SER A 83 -17.85 -17.10 -3.23
CA SER A 83 -17.12 -18.17 -3.90
C SER A 83 -15.61 -18.23 -3.58
N GLU A 84 -15.03 -17.13 -3.11
CA GLU A 84 -13.61 -16.98 -2.78
C GLU A 84 -13.44 -16.39 -1.37
N ARG A 85 -12.20 -16.40 -0.85
CA ARG A 85 -11.88 -15.76 0.44
C ARG A 85 -10.82 -14.69 0.29
N GLU A 86 -11.01 -13.56 0.96
CA GLU A 86 -10.06 -12.45 0.98
C GLU A 86 -9.64 -12.06 2.41
N PRO A 87 -8.38 -11.61 2.59
CA PRO A 87 -7.92 -11.15 3.89
C PRO A 87 -8.58 -9.81 4.26
N LEU A 88 -9.08 -9.69 5.50
CA LEU A 88 -9.66 -8.43 5.98
C LEU A 88 -8.59 -7.34 6.19
N VAL A 89 -7.37 -7.76 6.54
CA VAL A 89 -6.18 -6.94 6.68
C VAL A 89 -4.95 -7.73 6.22
N LEU A 90 -3.86 -7.05 5.86
CA LEU A 90 -2.59 -7.70 5.56
C LEU A 90 -1.69 -7.77 6.80
N PRO A 91 -0.81 -8.78 6.92
CA PRO A 91 0.19 -8.85 8.00
C PRO A 91 1.05 -7.59 8.18
N SER A 92 1.34 -6.87 7.08
CA SER A 92 1.98 -5.54 7.08
C SER A 92 3.20 -5.42 8.00
N ARG A 93 4.29 -6.13 7.69
CA ARG A 93 5.51 -6.18 8.53
C ARG A 93 6.35 -4.89 8.54
N PHE A 94 5.84 -3.81 7.96
CA PHE A 94 6.38 -2.46 8.11
C PHE A 94 5.21 -1.44 8.22
N PRO A 95 5.43 -0.25 8.81
CA PRO A 95 4.38 0.74 9.06
C PRO A 95 3.94 1.49 7.79
N ASN A 96 3.30 0.77 6.85
CA ASN A 96 2.99 1.26 5.50
C ASN A 96 2.14 2.53 5.46
N LEU A 97 1.21 2.71 6.41
CA LEU A 97 0.35 3.90 6.45
C LEU A 97 1.17 5.20 6.56
N LEU A 98 2.17 5.24 7.44
CA LEU A 98 3.03 6.42 7.62
C LEU A 98 4.10 6.48 6.52
N VAL A 99 4.66 5.33 6.14
CA VAL A 99 5.76 5.25 5.16
C VAL A 99 5.33 5.67 3.75
N ASN A 100 4.18 5.18 3.28
CA ASN A 100 3.67 5.52 1.95
C ASN A 100 2.61 6.61 1.96
N GLY A 101 2.08 6.98 3.14
CA GLY A 101 1.01 7.96 3.25
C GLY A 101 -0.33 7.46 2.74
N ALA A 102 -1.32 8.35 2.73
CA ALA A 102 -2.65 8.09 2.20
C ALA A 102 -3.37 9.40 1.86
N THR A 103 -4.05 9.43 0.73
CA THR A 103 -4.95 10.53 0.36
C THR A 103 -6.27 9.93 -0.12
N GLY A 104 -7.38 10.47 0.36
CA GLY A 104 -8.71 9.96 -0.01
C GLY A 104 -9.81 10.94 0.37
N ILE A 105 -10.85 11.00 -0.45
CA ILE A 105 -12.04 11.82 -0.23
C ILE A 105 -13.21 10.85 -0.11
N ALA A 106 -13.91 10.90 1.02
CA ALA A 106 -15.10 10.11 1.26
C ALA A 106 -16.33 11.04 1.32
N VAL A 107 -17.46 10.53 1.84
CA VAL A 107 -18.67 11.34 2.03
C VAL A 107 -18.56 12.09 3.36
N GLY A 108 -18.37 13.41 3.29
CA GLY A 108 -18.31 14.28 4.48
C GLY A 108 -16.97 14.32 5.21
N MET A 109 -15.94 13.63 4.70
CA MET A 109 -14.59 13.61 5.27
C MET A 109 -13.53 13.43 4.19
N ALA A 110 -12.30 13.83 4.50
CA ALA A 110 -11.12 13.59 3.67
C ALA A 110 -9.91 13.23 4.54
N THR A 111 -8.98 12.47 3.99
CA THR A 111 -7.69 12.13 4.60
C THR A 111 -6.54 12.61 3.74
N ASN A 112 -5.48 13.08 4.38
CA ASN A 112 -4.21 13.40 3.73
C ASN A 112 -3.05 13.18 4.71
N ILE A 113 -2.26 12.13 4.47
CA ILE A 113 -1.11 11.72 5.28
C ILE A 113 0.10 11.70 4.35
N PRO A 114 1.16 12.48 4.63
CA PRO A 114 2.37 12.48 3.80
C PRO A 114 3.17 11.17 4.00
N PRO A 115 3.98 10.78 3.00
CA PRO A 115 4.92 9.67 3.16
C PRO A 115 6.10 10.07 4.06
N HIS A 116 6.56 9.14 4.90
CA HIS A 116 7.70 9.32 5.80
C HIS A 116 8.84 8.35 5.47
N ASN A 117 10.00 8.59 6.07
CA ASN A 117 11.15 7.69 5.97
C ASN A 117 10.89 6.36 6.70
N LEU A 118 11.17 5.23 6.04
CA LEU A 118 10.99 3.88 6.60
C LEU A 118 11.78 3.64 7.89
N GLY A 119 13.05 4.06 7.93
CA GLY A 119 13.92 3.86 9.10
C GLY A 119 13.44 4.66 10.30
N GLU A 120 13.20 5.96 10.11
CA GLU A 120 12.69 6.87 11.14
C GLU A 120 11.33 6.41 11.68
N THR A 121 10.45 5.92 10.80
CA THR A 121 9.15 5.37 11.23
C THR A 121 9.32 4.10 12.06
N ILE A 122 10.27 3.22 11.71
CA ILE A 122 10.58 2.02 12.51
C ILE A 122 11.19 2.40 13.85
N ASP A 123 12.07 3.39 13.89
CA ASP A 123 12.68 3.88 15.13
C ASP A 123 11.64 4.53 16.04
N ALA A 124 10.69 5.28 15.49
CA ALA A 124 9.53 5.79 16.24
C ALA A 124 8.66 4.66 16.80
N VAL A 125 8.37 3.61 16.02
CA VAL A 125 7.63 2.44 16.50
C VAL A 125 8.37 1.77 17.67
N LYS A 126 9.68 1.55 17.54
CA LYS A 126 10.50 0.96 18.60
C LYS A 126 10.56 1.86 19.84
N LEU A 127 10.64 3.17 19.68
CA LEU A 127 10.62 4.11 20.80
C LEU A 127 9.31 4.00 21.61
N VAL A 128 8.16 3.88 20.94
CA VAL A 128 6.86 3.63 21.61
C VAL A 128 6.83 2.26 22.29
N MET A 129 7.44 1.23 21.69
CA MET A 129 7.51 -0.11 22.29
C MET A 129 8.35 -0.12 23.57
N ASP A 130 9.48 0.60 23.58
CA ASP A 130 10.40 0.65 24.73
C ASP A 130 9.88 1.59 25.83
N ASN A 131 9.16 2.66 25.46
CA ASN A 131 8.57 3.61 26.39
C ASN A 131 7.10 3.91 26.02
N PRO A 132 6.12 3.23 26.65
CA PRO A 132 4.70 3.46 26.40
C PRO A 132 4.19 4.87 26.77
N ASP A 133 4.91 5.60 27.63
CA ASP A 133 4.58 6.95 28.06
C ASP A 133 5.26 8.04 27.20
N VAL A 134 5.88 7.65 26.09
CA VAL A 134 6.53 8.58 25.15
C VAL A 134 5.54 9.63 24.65
N ILE A 135 5.96 10.90 24.64
CA ILE A 135 5.14 11.99 24.13
C ILE A 135 5.52 12.33 22.68
N THR A 136 4.64 13.05 21.98
CA THR A 136 4.87 13.46 20.59
C THR A 136 6.22 14.16 20.39
N ARG A 137 6.66 14.98 21.35
CA ARG A 137 7.94 15.69 21.27
C ARG A 137 9.14 14.74 21.16
N ASP A 138 9.13 13.64 21.90
CA ASP A 138 10.21 12.65 21.88
C ASP A 138 10.17 11.86 20.56
N LEU A 139 8.97 11.55 20.05
CA LEU A 139 8.81 10.92 18.73
C LEU A 139 9.37 11.80 17.61
N MET A 140 9.20 13.11 17.70
CA MET A 140 9.76 14.06 16.73
C MET A 140 11.29 14.11 16.73
N GLU A 141 11.97 13.59 17.76
CA GLU A 141 13.44 13.48 17.77
C GLU A 141 13.93 12.36 16.84
N VAL A 142 13.14 11.29 16.67
CA VAL A 142 13.47 10.15 15.79
C VAL A 142 12.70 10.15 14.47
N LEU A 143 11.62 10.93 14.38
CA LEU A 143 10.80 11.12 13.18
C LEU A 143 10.58 12.64 12.98
N PRO A 144 11.58 13.35 12.39
CA PRO A 144 11.54 14.81 12.29
C PRO A 144 10.44 15.35 11.37
N GLY A 145 10.00 14.56 10.39
CA GLY A 145 8.92 14.88 9.45
C GLY A 145 8.86 13.97 8.23
#